data_AF-B1ZJF9-F1
#
_entry.id   AF-B1ZJF9-F1
#
_cell.length_a   1.000
_cell.length_b   1.000
_cell.length_c   1.000
_cell.angle_alpha   90.00
_cell.angle_beta   90.00
_cell.angle_gamma   90.00
#
_symmetry.space_group_name_H-M   'P 1'
#
loop_
_entity.id
_entity.type
_entity.pdbx_description
1 polymer ?
#
loop_
_entity_poly.entity_id
_entity_poly.type
_entity_poly.pdbx_seq_one_letter_code
_entity_poly.pdbx_strand_id
1 'polypeptide(L)'
;MQLSLFDWSPPPPPPAPPRAVRRDEAERSMAAALHVSPDPRRVYALACSHGFDAAAERYGWLSRDAVSRLVSQGRAQTVGTRSERVRRSLTLADEQRVIDAVLELGGILYAAEALGLREDMVRTILRERGVDYPRASGRRQDAAAARARLVAFMARRAA
;
A
#
# COMPACT_ATOMS: atom_id res chain seq x y z
N MET A 1 5.20 62.68 68.81
CA MET A 1 5.43 62.32 67.40
C MET A 1 6.68 61.46 67.34
N GLN A 2 6.52 60.14 67.20
CA GLN A 2 7.65 59.21 67.06
C GLN A 2 8.02 59.15 65.57
N LEU A 3 9.27 59.51 65.26
CA LEU A 3 9.85 59.33 63.93
C LEU A 3 10.41 57.91 63.84
N SER A 4 9.87 57.09 62.94
CA SER A 4 10.40 55.76 62.63
C SER A 4 11.79 55.91 62.00
N LEU A 5 12.82 55.65 62.79
CA LEU A 5 14.18 55.48 62.29
C LEU A 5 14.21 54.18 61.48
N PHE A 6 14.45 54.31 60.17
CA PHE A 6 14.78 53.24 59.21
C PHE A 6 13.62 52.38 58.68
N ASP A 7 12.89 52.89 57.69
CA ASP A 7 12.15 52.08 56.70
C ASP A 7 13.10 51.55 55.62
N TRP A 8 14.12 50.79 56.01
CA TRP A 8 15.01 50.12 55.05
C TRP A 8 14.39 48.76 54.64
N SER A 9 13.99 48.64 53.38
CA SER A 9 13.65 47.36 52.76
C SER A 9 14.79 46.94 51.82
N PRO A 10 15.36 45.73 51.97
CA PRO A 10 16.37 45.25 51.03
C PRO A 10 15.76 45.13 49.62
N PRO A 11 16.54 45.42 48.56
CA PRO A 11 16.09 45.18 47.20
C PRO A 11 15.75 43.70 47.01
N PRO A 12 14.74 43.38 46.18
CA PRO A 12 14.37 42.00 45.94
C PRO A 12 15.59 41.21 45.43
N PRO A 13 15.79 39.97 45.89
CA PRO A 13 16.90 39.16 45.43
C PRO A 13 16.84 39.02 43.90
N PRO A 14 18.00 39.02 43.21
CA PRO A 14 18.02 38.82 41.77
C PRO A 14 17.35 37.48 41.41
N PRO A 15 16.68 37.40 40.25
CA PRO A 15 16.03 36.16 39.82
C PRO A 15 17.06 35.03 39.81
N ALA A 16 16.69 33.90 40.42
CA ALA A 16 17.58 32.74 40.48
C ALA A 16 18.02 32.35 39.05
N PRO A 17 19.30 32.01 38.84
CA PRO A 17 19.77 31.56 37.54
C PRO A 17 18.95 30.33 37.11
N PRO A 18 18.65 30.17 35.81
CA PRO A 18 17.93 29.00 35.32
C PRO A 18 18.66 27.75 35.81
N ARG A 19 17.91 26.85 36.45
CA ARG A 19 18.44 25.61 36.99
C ARG A 19 19.18 24.90 35.87
N ALA A 20 20.49 24.75 35.98
CA ALA A 20 21.27 24.01 35.00
C ALA A 20 20.65 22.62 34.88
N VAL A 21 20.11 22.31 33.70
CA VAL A 21 19.54 21.00 33.40
C VAL A 21 20.63 20.00 33.76
N ARG A 22 20.33 19.04 34.66
CA ARG A 22 21.31 18.02 35.03
C ARG A 22 21.75 17.37 33.72
N ARG A 23 23.06 17.17 33.55
CA ARG A 23 23.65 16.63 32.33
C ARG A 23 22.86 15.43 31.77
N ASP A 24 22.39 14.55 32.65
CA ASP A 24 21.57 13.37 32.32
C ASP A 24 20.20 13.70 31.69
N GLU A 25 19.58 14.82 32.06
CA GLU A 25 18.31 15.28 31.48
C GLU A 25 18.53 15.95 30.11
N ALA A 26 19.63 16.70 29.94
CA ALA A 26 20.00 17.24 28.64
C ALA A 26 20.37 16.12 27.64
N GLU A 27 21.13 15.11 28.09
CA GLU A 27 21.48 13.94 27.30
C GLU A 27 20.25 13.10 26.93
N ARG A 28 19.31 12.89 27.86
CA ARG A 28 18.02 12.22 27.57
C ARG A 28 17.14 13.00 26.62
N SER A 29 17.05 14.33 26.78
CA SER A 29 16.31 15.20 25.86
C SER A 29 16.89 15.17 24.45
N MET A 30 18.23 15.12 24.35
CA MET A 30 18.92 15.04 23.06
C MET A 30 18.71 13.68 22.39
N ALA A 31 18.81 12.58 23.14
CA ALA A 31 18.51 11.25 22.63
C ALA A 31 17.05 11.13 22.15
N ALA A 32 16.09 11.67 22.91
CA ALA A 32 14.68 11.69 22.51
C ALA A 32 14.45 12.50 21.22
N ALA A 33 15.14 13.63 21.06
CA ALA A 33 15.07 14.45 19.85
C ALA A 33 15.71 13.77 18.63
N LEU A 34 16.75 12.96 18.84
CA LEU A 34 17.42 12.21 17.78
C LEU A 34 16.64 10.95 17.34
N HIS A 35 15.86 10.35 18.24
CA HIS A 35 15.12 9.11 17.99
C HIS A 35 13.61 9.33 17.77
N VAL A 36 13.24 10.44 17.13
CA VAL A 36 11.85 10.67 16.69
C VAL A 36 11.52 9.72 15.54
N SER A 37 10.34 9.09 15.60
CA SER A 37 9.84 8.27 14.50
C SER A 37 9.72 9.14 13.23
N PRO A 38 10.44 8.82 12.15
CA PRO A 38 10.50 9.69 10.98
C PRO A 38 9.18 9.69 10.21
N ASP A 39 8.78 10.85 9.69
CA ASP A 39 7.60 10.96 8.82
C ASP A 39 7.78 10.11 7.55
N PRO A 40 6.92 9.10 7.30
CA PRO A 40 7.01 8.23 6.13
C PRO A 40 7.12 8.98 4.80
N ARG A 41 6.42 10.12 4.64
CA ARG A 41 6.44 10.90 3.40
C ARG A 41 7.83 11.47 3.10
N ARG A 42 8.53 11.93 4.14
CA ARG A 42 9.89 12.46 4.03
C ARG A 42 10.90 11.36 3.72
N VAL A 43 10.76 10.19 4.35
CA VAL A 43 11.60 9.01 4.04
C VAL A 43 11.41 8.59 2.58
N TYR A 44 10.17 8.55 2.10
CA TYR A 44 9.84 8.25 0.71
C TYR A 44 10.42 9.27 -0.28
N ALA A 45 10.25 10.57 -0.02
CA ALA A 45 10.79 11.63 -0.88
C ALA A 45 12.33 11.57 -0.97
N LEU A 46 13.00 11.27 0.15
CA LEU A 46 14.45 11.07 0.19
C LEU A 46 14.87 9.85 -0.64
N ALA A 47 14.18 8.72 -0.47
CA ALA A 47 14.46 7.52 -1.25
C ALA A 47 14.26 7.72 -2.77
N CYS A 48 13.28 8.52 -3.17
CA CYS A 48 13.06 8.85 -4.59
C CYS A 48 14.13 9.79 -5.17
N SER A 49 14.65 10.72 -4.38
CA SER A 49 15.61 11.73 -4.85
C SER A 49 17.06 11.24 -4.80
N HIS A 50 17.43 10.48 -3.76
CA HIS A 50 18.82 10.11 -3.49
C HIS A 50 19.04 8.60 -3.36
N GLY A 51 18.01 7.79 -3.56
CA GLY A 51 18.07 6.33 -3.46
C GLY A 51 17.82 5.79 -2.05
N PHE A 52 17.59 4.48 -1.98
CA PHE A 52 17.25 3.80 -0.73
C PHE A 52 18.39 3.82 0.29
N ASP A 53 19.63 3.61 -0.16
CA ASP A 53 20.79 3.58 0.74
C ASP A 53 21.01 4.92 1.45
N ALA A 54 20.80 6.05 0.76
CA ALA A 54 20.85 7.38 1.38
C ALA A 54 19.79 7.57 2.48
N ALA A 55 18.60 7.00 2.30
CA ALA A 55 17.57 7.00 3.34
C ALA A 55 17.96 6.07 4.52
N ALA A 56 18.54 4.90 4.23
CA ALA A 56 18.98 3.97 5.26
C ALA A 56 20.13 4.53 6.11
N GLU A 57 21.08 5.25 5.50
CA GLU A 57 22.17 5.91 6.22
C GLU A 57 21.66 7.08 7.08
N ARG A 58 20.78 7.92 6.53
CA ARG A 58 20.19 9.04 7.28
C ARG A 58 19.40 8.57 8.50
N TYR A 59 18.71 7.44 8.39
CA TYR A 59 17.94 6.83 9.49
C TYR A 59 18.65 5.58 10.02
N GLY A 60 19.97 5.62 10.15
CA GLY A 60 20.80 4.45 10.50
C GLY A 60 20.55 3.83 11.88
N TRP A 61 19.80 4.51 12.76
CA TRP A 61 19.32 3.94 14.02
C TRP A 61 18.06 3.06 13.85
N LEU A 62 17.49 3.01 12.65
CA LEU A 62 16.43 2.08 12.26
C LEU A 62 17.01 0.92 11.45
N SER A 63 16.37 -0.25 11.53
CA SER A 63 16.73 -1.36 10.64
C SER A 63 16.39 -1.02 9.18
N ARG A 64 17.15 -1.57 8.23
CA ARG A 64 16.85 -1.44 6.79
C ARG A 64 15.41 -1.86 6.46
N ASP A 65 14.88 -2.88 7.15
CA ASP A 65 13.49 -3.30 6.98
C ASP A 65 12.48 -2.25 7.47
N ALA A 66 12.74 -1.63 8.62
CA ALA A 66 11.91 -0.53 9.13
C ALA A 66 11.91 0.67 8.15
N VAL A 67 13.06 1.02 7.59
CA VAL A 67 13.18 2.05 6.55
C VAL A 67 12.39 1.66 5.30
N SER A 68 12.50 0.40 4.84
CA SER A 68 11.72 -0.13 3.71
C SER A 68 10.20 -0.01 3.92
N ARG A 69 9.72 -0.34 5.13
CA ARG A 69 8.31 -0.18 5.51
C ARG A 69 7.89 1.29 5.48
N LEU A 70 8.71 2.20 6.01
CA LEU A 70 8.44 3.64 5.99
C LEU A 70 8.39 4.21 4.57
N VAL A 71 9.32 3.80 3.70
CA VAL A 71 9.29 4.17 2.27
C VAL A 71 8.00 3.68 1.62
N SER A 72 7.58 2.45 1.91
CA SER A 72 6.34 1.87 1.38
C SER A 72 5.09 2.60 1.88
N GLN A 73 5.06 2.97 3.16
CA GLN A 73 3.98 3.78 3.75
C GLN A 73 3.95 5.20 3.18
N GLY A 74 5.11 5.86 3.08
CA GLY A 74 5.22 7.20 2.51
C GLY A 74 4.80 7.26 1.05
N ARG A 75 5.17 6.23 0.28
CA ARG A 75 4.67 6.03 -1.07
C ARG A 75 3.15 5.91 -1.09
N ALA A 76 2.58 5.05 -0.24
CA ALA A 76 1.14 4.85 -0.15
C ALA A 76 0.38 6.15 0.19
N GLN A 77 0.98 7.02 1.00
CA GLN A 77 0.38 8.30 1.36
C GLN A 77 0.57 9.39 0.29
N THR A 78 1.65 9.33 -0.50
CA THR A 78 2.02 10.39 -1.47
C THR A 78 1.46 10.10 -2.87
N VAL A 79 1.54 8.85 -3.31
CA VAL A 79 1.14 8.40 -4.66
C VAL A 79 -0.16 7.57 -4.60
N GLY A 80 -0.69 7.36 -3.40
CA GLY A 80 -1.71 6.35 -3.15
C GLY A 80 -1.09 4.96 -2.93
N THR A 81 -1.81 4.08 -2.25
CA THR A 81 -1.45 2.66 -2.24
C THR A 81 -1.39 2.21 -3.68
N ARG A 82 -0.34 1.47 -4.02
CA ARG A 82 -0.29 0.69 -5.26
C ARG A 82 -1.28 -0.49 -5.20
N SER A 83 -2.45 -0.29 -4.62
CA SER A 83 -3.59 -1.20 -4.58
C SER A 83 -4.65 -0.79 -5.61
N GLU A 84 -4.47 0.33 -6.30
CA GLU A 84 -5.13 0.59 -7.59
C GLU A 84 -4.42 -0.12 -8.76
N ARG A 85 -3.30 -0.80 -8.49
CA ARG A 85 -2.74 -1.80 -9.40
C ARG A 85 -3.35 -3.14 -8.99
N VAL A 86 -4.33 -3.68 -9.69
CA VAL A 86 -4.47 -3.69 -11.15
C VAL A 86 -5.85 -3.12 -11.48
N ARG A 87 -5.95 -1.85 -11.90
CA ARG A 87 -7.07 -1.44 -12.77
C ARG A 87 -7.13 -2.50 -13.87
N ARG A 88 -8.15 -3.36 -13.82
CA ARG A 88 -8.38 -4.34 -14.88
C ARG A 88 -8.40 -3.55 -16.17
N SER A 89 -7.64 -4.00 -17.16
CA SER A 89 -7.79 -3.46 -18.52
C SER A 89 -9.17 -3.77 -19.09
N LEU A 90 -9.92 -4.68 -18.44
CA LEU A 90 -11.29 -5.00 -18.78
C LEU A 90 -12.25 -3.98 -18.19
N THR A 91 -13.08 -3.43 -19.07
CA THR A 91 -14.29 -2.70 -18.70
C THR A 91 -15.33 -3.66 -18.12
N LEU A 92 -16.37 -3.13 -17.46
CA LEU A 92 -17.52 -3.93 -17.00
C LEU A 92 -18.17 -4.73 -18.14
N ALA A 93 -18.19 -4.17 -19.35
CA ALA A 93 -18.72 -4.82 -20.54
C ALA A 93 -17.82 -5.97 -21.03
N ASP A 94 -16.50 -5.88 -20.81
CA ASP A 94 -15.59 -6.99 -21.10
C ASP A 94 -15.77 -8.11 -20.07
N GLU A 95 -15.96 -7.77 -18.79
CA GLU A 95 -16.22 -8.76 -17.74
C GLU A 95 -17.51 -9.53 -17.99
N GLN A 96 -18.58 -8.87 -18.45
CA GLN A 96 -19.82 -9.55 -18.83
C GLN A 96 -19.58 -10.51 -20.01
N ARG A 97 -18.81 -10.09 -21.03
CA ARG A 97 -18.44 -10.96 -22.15
C ARG A 97 -17.65 -12.20 -21.70
N VAL A 98 -16.83 -12.09 -20.66
CA VAL A 98 -16.14 -13.23 -20.06
C VAL A 98 -17.13 -14.19 -19.42
N ILE A 99 -18.10 -13.69 -18.65
CA ILE A 99 -19.15 -14.51 -18.02
C ILE A 99 -19.95 -15.27 -19.08
N ASP A 100 -20.42 -14.55 -20.11
CA ASP A 100 -21.24 -15.13 -21.17
C ASP A 100 -20.47 -16.24 -21.91
N ALA A 101 -19.19 -16.00 -22.24
CA ALA A 101 -18.33 -16.98 -22.89
C ALA A 101 -18.10 -18.23 -22.00
N VAL A 102 -17.94 -18.07 -20.68
CA VAL A 102 -17.78 -19.21 -19.76
C VAL A 102 -19.04 -20.07 -19.71
N LEU A 103 -20.22 -19.45 -19.64
CA LEU A 103 -21.49 -20.15 -19.60
C LEU A 103 -21.79 -20.87 -20.91
N GLU A 104 -21.52 -20.23 -22.05
CA GLU A 104 -21.74 -20.81 -23.38
C GLU A 104 -20.77 -21.96 -23.69
N LEU A 105 -19.48 -21.77 -23.42
CA LEU A 105 -18.44 -22.77 -23.68
C LEU A 105 -18.37 -23.84 -22.60
N GLY A 106 -19.04 -23.64 -21.47
CA GLY A 106 -19.14 -24.59 -20.38
C GLY A 106 -17.82 -24.85 -19.67
N GLY A 107 -16.93 -23.86 -19.61
CA GLY A 107 -15.65 -24.00 -18.93
C GLY A 107 -14.71 -22.79 -19.05
N ILE A 108 -13.92 -22.56 -17.99
CA ILE A 108 -12.94 -21.46 -17.90
C ILE A 108 -11.86 -21.57 -18.97
N LEU A 109 -11.33 -22.77 -19.21
CA LEU A 109 -10.25 -23.01 -20.17
C LEU A 109 -10.62 -22.51 -21.57
N TYR A 110 -11.81 -22.90 -22.04
CA TYR A 110 -12.29 -22.56 -23.37
C TYR A 110 -12.61 -21.07 -23.49
N ALA A 111 -13.17 -20.45 -22.45
CA ALA A 111 -13.41 -19.00 -22.44
C ALA A 111 -12.11 -18.19 -22.42
N ALA A 112 -11.10 -18.65 -21.68
CA ALA A 112 -9.77 -18.05 -21.66
C ALA A 112 -9.13 -18.09 -23.06
N GLU A 113 -9.19 -19.24 -23.73
CA GLU A 113 -8.71 -19.41 -25.10
C GLU A 113 -9.49 -18.54 -26.10
N ALA A 114 -10.82 -18.53 -26.01
CA ALA A 114 -11.70 -17.75 -26.89
C ALA A 114 -11.47 -16.24 -26.81
N LEU A 115 -11.11 -15.74 -25.62
CA LEU A 115 -10.96 -14.31 -25.35
C LEU A 115 -9.49 -13.86 -25.27
N GLY A 116 -8.53 -14.79 -25.38
CA GLY A 116 -7.10 -14.49 -25.24
C GLY A 116 -6.72 -14.02 -23.84
N LEU A 117 -7.42 -14.50 -22.81
CA LEU A 117 -7.21 -14.11 -21.41
C LEU A 117 -6.48 -15.21 -20.64
N ARG A 118 -5.85 -14.83 -19.53
CA ARG A 118 -5.29 -15.81 -18.58
C ARG A 118 -6.41 -16.46 -17.77
N GLU A 119 -6.33 -17.76 -17.53
CA GLU A 119 -7.32 -18.51 -16.75
C GLU A 119 -7.55 -17.93 -15.35
N ASP A 120 -6.47 -17.51 -14.67
CA ASP A 120 -6.55 -16.90 -13.34
C ASP A 120 -7.38 -15.60 -13.36
N MET A 121 -7.31 -14.85 -14.46
CA MET A 121 -8.10 -13.63 -14.62
C MET A 121 -9.59 -13.96 -14.72
N VAL A 122 -9.95 -14.96 -15.55
CA VAL A 122 -11.33 -15.43 -15.70
C VAL A 122 -11.88 -15.94 -14.36
N ARG A 123 -11.10 -16.74 -13.63
CA ARG A 123 -11.47 -17.25 -12.30
C ARG A 123 -11.69 -16.13 -11.29
N THR A 124 -10.84 -15.09 -11.34
CA THR A 124 -10.97 -13.92 -10.46
C THR A 124 -12.24 -13.13 -10.78
N ILE A 125 -12.55 -12.92 -12.06
CA ILE A 125 -13.79 -12.24 -12.50
C ILE A 125 -15.02 -13.01 -12.01
N LEU A 126 -15.09 -14.33 -12.24
CA LEU A 126 -16.21 -15.16 -11.81
C LEU A 126 -16.42 -15.13 -10.29
N ARG A 127 -15.31 -15.21 -9.52
CA ARG A 127 -15.36 -15.16 -8.06
C ARG A 127 -15.88 -13.82 -7.55
N GLU A 128 -15.40 -12.72 -8.09
CA GLU A 128 -15.85 -11.38 -7.68
C GLU A 128 -17.29 -11.09 -8.07
N ARG A 129 -17.76 -11.70 -9.17
CA ARG A 129 -19.13 -11.56 -9.67
C ARG A 129 -20.10 -12.57 -9.06
N GLY A 130 -19.61 -13.49 -8.23
CA GLY A 130 -20.43 -14.51 -7.56
C GLY A 130 -21.07 -15.50 -8.53
N VAL A 131 -20.49 -15.70 -9.72
CA VAL A 131 -21.03 -16.60 -10.75
C VAL A 131 -20.46 -17.99 -10.54
N ASP A 132 -21.33 -18.94 -10.23
CA ASP A 132 -20.97 -20.35 -10.28
C ASP A 132 -20.88 -20.80 -11.73
N TYR A 133 -19.85 -21.59 -12.07
CA TYR A 133 -19.57 -21.94 -13.45
C TYR A 133 -19.53 -23.45 -13.64
N PRO A 134 -20.05 -23.95 -14.78
CA PRO A 134 -19.98 -25.36 -15.10
C PRO A 134 -18.51 -25.78 -15.22
N ARG A 135 -18.09 -26.71 -14.35
CA ARG A 135 -16.81 -27.38 -14.52
C ARG A 135 -16.98 -28.37 -15.66
N ALA A 136 -16.33 -28.13 -16.78
CA ALA A 136 -16.24 -29.12 -17.85
C ALA A 136 -15.80 -30.45 -17.24
N SER A 137 -16.62 -31.47 -17.38
CA SER A 137 -16.30 -32.81 -16.93
C SER A 137 -15.02 -33.26 -17.65
N GLY A 138 -14.09 -33.87 -16.91
CA GLY A 138 -12.82 -34.36 -17.47
C GLY A 138 -12.97 -35.57 -18.41
N ARG A 139 -14.20 -36.00 -18.70
CA ARG A 139 -14.47 -37.09 -19.65
C ARG A 139 -14.13 -36.63 -21.07
N ARG A 140 -13.47 -37.51 -21.83
CA ARG A 140 -13.03 -37.20 -23.21
C ARG A 140 -14.17 -36.76 -24.14
N GLN A 141 -15.37 -37.31 -23.97
CA GLN A 141 -16.55 -36.94 -24.75
C GLN A 141 -16.98 -35.49 -24.49
N ASP A 142 -16.96 -35.06 -23.22
CA ASP A 142 -17.33 -33.69 -22.83
C ASP A 142 -16.29 -32.67 -23.31
N ALA A 143 -15.01 -33.05 -23.30
CA ALA A 143 -13.93 -32.21 -23.83
C ALA A 143 -14.03 -32.04 -25.37
N ALA A 144 -14.41 -33.08 -26.11
CA ALA A 144 -14.63 -33.00 -27.55
C ALA A 144 -15.82 -32.09 -27.89
N ALA A 145 -16.93 -32.23 -27.16
CA ALA A 145 -18.10 -31.37 -27.31
C ALA A 145 -17.80 -29.91 -26.95
N ALA A 146 -16.98 -29.67 -25.93
CA ALA A 146 -16.54 -28.31 -25.57
C ALA A 146 -15.63 -27.68 -26.64
N ARG A 147 -14.70 -28.46 -27.23
CA ARG A 147 -13.89 -27.99 -28.36
C ARG A 147 -14.74 -27.65 -29.59
N ALA A 148 -15.77 -28.44 -29.89
CA ALA A 148 -16.69 -28.13 -30.98
C ALA A 148 -17.42 -26.79 -30.76
N ARG A 149 -17.87 -26.53 -29.53
CA ARG A 149 -18.48 -25.25 -29.14
C ARG A 149 -17.50 -24.09 -29.27
N LEU A 150 -16.24 -24.27 -28.87
CA LEU A 150 -15.19 -23.27 -29.03
C LEU A 150 -14.98 -22.90 -30.51
N VAL A 151 -14.86 -23.89 -31.39
CA VAL A 151 -14.68 -23.65 -32.83
C VAL A 151 -15.87 -22.88 -33.41
N ALA A 152 -17.10 -23.27 -33.06
CA ALA A 152 -18.32 -22.57 -33.50
C ALA A 152 -18.42 -21.14 -32.94
N PHE A 153 -17.95 -20.92 -31.71
CA PHE A 153 -17.87 -19.59 -31.10
C PHE A 153 -16.86 -18.70 -31.84
N MET A 154 -15.66 -19.20 -32.09
CA MET A 154 -14.62 -18.47 -32.82
C MET A 154 -15.05 -18.13 -34.24
N ALA A 155 -15.71 -19.07 -34.93
CA ALA A 155 -16.24 -18.85 -36.27
C ALA A 155 -17.29 -17.71 -36.31
N ARG A 156 -18.22 -17.67 -35.34
CA ARG A 156 -19.21 -16.59 -35.24
C ARG A 156 -18.59 -15.24 -34.92
N ARG A 157 -17.49 -15.21 -34.17
CA ARG A 157 -16.77 -13.99 -33.81
C ARG A 157 -15.98 -13.39 -34.98
N ALA A 158 -15.54 -14.23 -35.92
CA ALA A 158 -14.76 -13.84 -37.08
C ALA A 158 -15.61 -13.35 -38.27
N ALA A 159 -16.92 -13.63 -38.26
CA ALA A 159 -17.90 -13.19 -39.25
C ALA A 159 -18.48 -11.82 -38.89
#